data_AF-A0A956L4X4-F1
#
_entry.id   AF-A0A956L4X4-F1
#
_cell.length_a   1.000
_cell.length_b   1.000
_cell.length_c   1.000
_cell.angle_alpha   90.00
_cell.angle_beta   90.00
_cell.angle_gamma   90.00
#
_symmetry.space_group_name_H-M   'P 1'
#
loop_
_entity.id
_entity.type
_entity.pdbx_description
1 polymer ?
#
loop_
_entity_poly.entity_id
_entity_poly.type
_entity_poly.pdbx_seq_one_letter_code
_entity_poly.pdbx_strand_id
1 'polypeptide(L)'
;MTTQQFLVRGDRAITETGLHLAKGDHVLVRHTGGTVRFNTAKDWGPEVGPNGYPRSDFNVHWPEDAKYTDPLTGWHDGHAGLMATVDGQARFVGAKATLASQLGCDLRLGINDATPDGPSGLGNSGGFEVTVEVGRPPRRLAPLLGTWVKVHESPRRSGAPDLRLMAFDLDRTWRALKPYGRELDEGGEIREVGSLAGRDFITLWSDQRREAETWVFEVERNRLLLERVSDHYRQDFDRL
;
A
#
# COMPACT_ATOMS: atom_id res chain seq x y z
N MET A 1 9.97 10.64 -15.51
CA MET A 1 8.67 10.50 -14.82
C MET A 1 8.32 11.86 -14.25
N THR A 2 7.06 12.27 -14.28
CA THR A 2 6.64 13.54 -13.68
C THR A 2 6.24 13.27 -12.25
N THR A 3 6.86 13.98 -11.31
CA THR A 3 6.49 13.96 -9.88
C THR A 3 5.67 15.20 -9.58
N GLN A 4 4.50 15.01 -8.96
CA GLN A 4 3.64 16.11 -8.51
C GLN A 4 3.36 15.96 -7.01
N GLN A 5 3.14 17.09 -6.34
CA GLN A 5 2.82 17.13 -4.91
C GLN A 5 1.36 17.48 -4.70
N PHE A 6 0.73 16.82 -3.73
CA PHE A 6 -0.66 17.05 -3.36
C PHE A 6 -0.79 17.12 -1.85
N LEU A 7 -1.75 17.92 -1.39
CA LEU A 7 -2.25 17.89 -0.02
C LEU A 7 -3.58 17.13 0.00
N VAL A 8 -3.58 15.94 0.59
CA VAL A 8 -4.79 15.15 0.83
C VAL A 8 -5.38 15.62 2.14
N ARG A 9 -6.45 16.41 2.04
CA ARG A 9 -7.06 17.03 3.22
C ARG A 9 -7.76 15.98 4.10
N GLY A 10 -7.51 16.06 5.40
CA GLY A 10 -8.16 15.20 6.41
C GLY A 10 -9.68 15.38 6.43
N ASP A 11 -10.11 16.63 6.31
CA ASP A 11 -11.50 17.09 6.40
C ASP A 11 -12.30 16.91 5.11
N ARG A 12 -11.90 16.00 4.22
CA ARG A 12 -12.59 15.69 2.97
C ARG A 12 -12.44 14.22 2.65
N ALA A 13 -13.52 13.60 2.15
CA ALA A 13 -13.44 12.21 1.68
C ALA A 13 -12.46 12.05 0.52
N ILE A 14 -12.45 13.01 -0.42
CA ILE A 14 -11.70 12.94 -1.67
C ILE A 14 -11.04 14.27 -2.00
N THR A 15 -9.82 14.19 -2.50
CA THR A 15 -9.04 15.24 -3.15
C THR A 15 -8.84 14.86 -4.63
N GLU A 16 -9.41 15.66 -5.53
CA GLU A 16 -9.18 15.53 -6.98
C GLU A 16 -7.74 15.93 -7.30
N THR A 17 -7.00 15.08 -8.01
CA THR A 17 -5.60 15.37 -8.38
C THR A 17 -5.47 16.07 -9.73
N GLY A 18 -6.50 15.98 -10.59
CA GLY A 18 -6.43 16.41 -11.98
C GLY A 18 -5.52 15.54 -12.86
N LEU A 19 -4.95 14.46 -12.33
CA LEU A 19 -4.13 13.51 -13.08
C LEU A 19 -5.01 12.48 -13.77
N HIS A 20 -4.99 12.50 -15.10
CA HIS A 20 -5.61 11.46 -15.91
C HIS A 20 -4.60 10.34 -16.22
N LEU A 21 -4.89 9.13 -15.75
CA LEU A 21 -4.10 7.92 -16.01
C LEU A 21 -4.59 7.25 -17.29
N ALA A 22 -3.67 6.91 -18.19
CA ALA A 22 -3.99 6.06 -19.31
C ALA A 22 -3.99 4.58 -18.90
N LYS A 23 -4.70 3.74 -19.66
CA LYS A 23 -4.64 2.28 -19.49
C LYS A 23 -3.20 1.78 -19.55
N GLY A 24 -2.81 1.01 -18.52
CA GLY A 24 -1.48 0.44 -18.33
C GLY A 24 -0.52 1.34 -17.54
N ASP A 25 -0.90 2.56 -17.21
CA ASP A 25 -0.10 3.43 -16.37
C ASP A 25 -0.05 2.88 -14.94
N HIS A 26 1.13 3.03 -14.33
CA HIS A 26 1.33 2.79 -12.92
C HIS A 26 1.54 4.13 -12.23
N VAL A 27 1.02 4.23 -11.01
CA VAL A 27 1.15 5.39 -10.17
C VAL A 27 1.77 4.98 -8.84
N LEU A 28 2.85 5.64 -8.47
CA LEU A 28 3.45 5.54 -7.16
C LEU A 28 3.00 6.74 -6.33
N VAL A 29 2.31 6.47 -5.25
CA VAL A 29 1.92 7.46 -4.25
C VAL A 29 2.80 7.26 -3.02
N ARG A 30 3.44 8.33 -2.54
CA ARG A 30 4.32 8.31 -1.37
C ARG A 30 3.99 9.48 -0.46
N HIS A 31 3.68 9.17 0.80
CA HIS A 31 3.58 10.15 1.87
C HIS A 31 4.94 10.81 2.13
N THR A 32 4.96 12.13 2.24
CA THR A 32 6.17 12.92 2.50
C THR A 32 6.08 13.75 3.77
N GLY A 33 4.88 14.00 4.29
CA GLY A 33 4.68 14.87 5.44
C GLY A 33 3.21 14.98 5.87
N GLY A 34 2.97 15.66 6.99
CA GLY A 34 1.64 15.85 7.55
C GLY A 34 1.04 14.62 8.21
N THR A 35 0.01 14.86 9.02
CA THR A 35 -0.77 13.86 9.76
C THR A 35 -2.25 14.22 9.69
N VAL A 36 -3.11 13.23 9.89
CA VAL A 36 -4.55 13.44 10.07
C VAL A 36 -4.89 13.19 11.53
N ARG A 37 -5.75 14.02 12.07
CA ARG A 37 -6.40 13.77 13.35
C ARG A 37 -7.86 13.46 13.10
N PHE A 38 -8.32 12.31 13.56
CA PHE A 38 -9.72 11.92 13.45
C PHE A 38 -10.47 12.15 14.77
N ASN A 39 -11.73 12.59 14.69
CA ASN A 39 -12.67 12.84 15.80
C ASN A 39 -12.34 14.06 16.70
N THR A 40 -13.32 14.96 16.92
CA THR A 40 -13.17 16.28 17.59
C THR A 40 -13.75 16.37 19.01
N ALA A 41 -14.19 15.26 19.61
CA ALA A 41 -14.66 15.24 21.00
C ALA A 41 -13.50 15.23 22.05
N LYS A 42 -13.82 15.71 23.26
CA LYS A 42 -13.00 16.58 24.14
C LYS A 42 -11.64 16.07 24.69
N ASP A 43 -11.29 14.80 24.55
CA ASP A 43 -9.99 14.21 24.98
C ASP A 43 -9.13 13.66 23.80
N TRP A 44 -9.56 14.00 22.57
CA TRP A 44 -8.87 14.09 21.27
C TRP A 44 -8.37 12.78 20.65
N GLY A 45 -9.01 12.39 19.53
CA GLY A 45 -8.58 11.22 18.74
C GLY A 45 -7.14 11.35 18.25
N PRO A 46 -6.46 10.22 18.03
CA PRO A 46 -5.02 10.19 17.81
C PRO A 46 -4.66 10.84 16.48
N GLU A 47 -3.52 11.53 16.47
CA GLU A 47 -2.86 11.84 15.20
C GLU A 47 -2.35 10.55 14.59
N VAL A 48 -2.75 10.31 13.35
CA VAL A 48 -2.32 9.16 12.59
C VAL A 48 -1.47 9.59 11.41
N GLY A 49 -0.45 8.78 11.16
CA GLY A 49 0.28 8.81 9.91
C GLY A 49 -0.55 8.21 8.76
N PRO A 50 0.05 8.08 7.58
CA PRO A 50 -0.64 7.64 6.38
C PRO A 50 -1.13 6.18 6.46
N ASN A 51 -0.61 5.37 7.37
CA ASN A 51 -1.11 4.01 7.62
C ASN A 51 -2.42 3.99 8.44
N GLY A 52 -2.88 5.14 8.94
CA GLY A 52 -4.09 5.23 9.74
C GLY A 52 -3.99 4.55 11.10
N TYR A 53 -5.12 4.50 11.79
CA TYR A 53 -5.28 3.77 13.05
C TYR A 53 -5.61 2.29 12.77
N PRO A 54 -4.97 1.32 13.46
CA PRO A 54 -5.28 -0.09 13.27
C PRO A 54 -6.77 -0.40 13.47
N ARG A 55 -7.37 -1.10 12.50
CA ARG A 55 -8.80 -1.45 12.48
C ARG A 55 -9.26 -2.24 13.71
N SER A 56 -8.45 -3.20 14.15
CA SER A 56 -8.73 -4.03 15.32
C SER A 56 -8.96 -3.17 16.56
N ASP A 57 -8.18 -2.10 16.69
CA ASP A 57 -8.14 -1.25 17.86
C ASP A 57 -9.20 -0.14 17.75
N PHE A 58 -9.42 0.38 16.53
CA PHE A 58 -10.43 1.40 16.24
C PHE A 58 -11.82 0.96 16.70
N ASN A 59 -12.23 -0.27 16.34
CA ASN A 59 -13.54 -0.82 16.69
C ASN A 59 -13.72 -0.98 18.22
N VAL A 60 -12.63 -1.10 18.97
CA VAL A 60 -12.66 -1.25 20.43
C VAL A 60 -12.68 0.12 21.11
N HIS A 61 -11.88 1.07 20.63
CA HIS A 61 -11.70 2.37 21.26
C HIS A 61 -12.80 3.39 20.86
N TRP A 62 -13.35 3.29 19.65
CA TRP A 62 -14.41 4.18 19.14
C TRP A 62 -15.58 3.38 18.53
N PRO A 63 -16.29 2.56 19.32
CA PRO A 63 -17.37 1.70 18.82
C PRO A 63 -18.56 2.48 18.22
N GLU A 64 -18.77 3.73 18.63
CA GLU A 64 -19.81 4.60 18.08
C GLU A 64 -19.46 5.15 16.70
N ASP A 65 -18.18 5.42 16.46
CA ASP A 65 -17.65 5.89 15.17
C ASP A 65 -17.54 4.71 14.19
N ALA A 66 -17.10 3.55 14.68
CA ALA A 66 -17.02 2.29 13.93
C ALA A 66 -18.38 1.77 13.38
N LYS A 67 -19.51 2.40 13.76
CA LYS A 67 -20.82 2.14 13.13
C LYS A 67 -20.87 2.65 11.69
N TYR A 68 -20.08 3.66 11.36
CA TYR A 68 -19.94 4.16 10.00
C TYR A 68 -18.92 3.29 9.26
N THR A 69 -19.34 2.75 8.13
CA THR A 69 -18.50 1.84 7.34
C THR A 69 -17.59 2.65 6.42
N ASP A 70 -16.33 2.73 6.79
CA ASP A 70 -15.28 3.34 5.97
C ASP A 70 -15.18 2.73 4.57
N PRO A 71 -14.61 3.47 3.59
CA PRO A 71 -14.46 2.99 2.21
C PRO A 71 -13.71 1.65 2.08
N LEU A 72 -12.74 1.40 2.96
CA LEU A 72 -11.90 0.21 2.97
C LEU A 72 -11.86 -0.42 4.36
N THR A 73 -12.32 -1.67 4.47
CA THR A 73 -12.51 -2.39 5.75
C THR A 73 -11.61 -3.61 5.89
N GLY A 74 -10.63 -3.80 5.00
CA GLY A 74 -9.64 -4.85 5.11
C GLY A 74 -8.85 -4.74 6.41
N TRP A 75 -8.33 -5.87 6.87
CA TRP A 75 -7.58 -5.94 8.14
C TRP A 75 -6.31 -5.07 8.17
N HIS A 76 -5.81 -4.66 6.99
CA HIS A 76 -4.66 -3.78 6.79
C HIS A 76 -5.05 -2.34 6.40
N ASP A 77 -6.35 -2.04 6.31
CA ASP A 77 -6.89 -0.75 5.88
C ASP A 77 -7.17 0.10 7.10
N GLY A 78 -6.12 0.77 7.61
CA GLY A 78 -6.22 1.60 8.80
C GLY A 78 -7.26 2.72 8.64
N HIS A 79 -8.01 2.97 9.72
CA HIS A 79 -8.98 4.08 9.78
C HIS A 79 -8.25 5.41 9.69
N ALA A 80 -8.82 6.36 8.94
CA ALA A 80 -8.21 7.64 8.61
C ALA A 80 -6.83 7.52 7.90
N GLY A 81 -6.51 6.37 7.32
CA GLY A 81 -5.29 6.15 6.52
C GLY A 81 -5.39 6.73 5.12
N LEU A 82 -4.25 6.91 4.44
CA LEU A 82 -4.18 7.39 3.07
C LEU A 82 -4.70 6.31 2.10
N MET A 83 -5.64 6.71 1.25
CA MET A 83 -6.18 5.89 0.17
C MET A 83 -6.11 6.61 -1.18
N ALA A 84 -6.24 5.85 -2.25
CA ALA A 84 -6.43 6.36 -3.60
C ALA A 84 -7.62 5.67 -4.26
N THR A 85 -8.26 6.33 -5.21
CA THR A 85 -9.22 5.71 -6.12
C THR A 85 -8.60 5.63 -7.51
N VAL A 86 -8.51 4.41 -8.04
CA VAL A 86 -8.02 4.11 -9.39
C VAL A 86 -9.03 3.17 -10.03
N ASP A 87 -9.41 3.43 -11.28
CA ASP A 87 -10.44 2.70 -12.02
C ASP A 87 -11.77 2.57 -11.25
N GLY A 88 -12.13 3.61 -10.49
CA GLY A 88 -13.36 3.62 -9.67
C GLY A 88 -13.29 2.73 -8.43
N GLN A 89 -12.13 2.15 -8.10
CA GLN A 89 -11.94 1.32 -6.93
C GLN A 89 -11.04 2.01 -5.90
N ALA A 90 -11.51 2.08 -4.66
CA ALA A 90 -10.68 2.52 -3.54
C ALA A 90 -9.57 1.48 -3.29
N ARG A 91 -8.37 1.96 -3.00
CA ARG A 91 -7.17 1.17 -2.71
C ARG A 91 -6.41 1.81 -1.56
N PHE A 92 -6.02 1.00 -0.59
CA PHE A 92 -5.22 1.48 0.52
C PHE A 92 -3.80 1.79 0.05
N VAL A 93 -3.31 2.99 0.38
CA VAL A 93 -1.96 3.43 0.00
C VAL A 93 -1.01 3.29 1.18
N GLY A 94 -1.46 3.67 2.38
CA GLY A 94 -0.57 3.76 3.53
C GLY A 94 0.55 4.77 3.27
N ALA A 95 1.74 4.54 3.85
CA ALA A 95 2.90 5.40 3.62
C ALA A 95 3.38 5.44 2.17
N LYS A 96 3.21 4.34 1.42
CA LYS A 96 3.68 4.23 0.03
C LYS A 96 3.03 3.04 -0.65
N ALA A 97 2.47 3.24 -1.84
CA ALA A 97 1.97 2.16 -2.69
C ALA A 97 2.12 2.48 -4.18
N THR A 98 2.35 1.43 -4.96
CA THR A 98 2.24 1.46 -6.41
C THR A 98 0.92 0.82 -6.84
N LEU A 99 0.13 1.55 -7.61
CA LEU A 99 -1.17 1.13 -8.15
C LEU A 99 -1.11 1.12 -9.68
N ALA A 100 -2.00 0.36 -10.32
CA ALA A 100 -2.07 0.26 -11.78
C ALA A 100 -3.48 0.59 -12.27
N SER A 101 -3.57 1.40 -13.33
CA SER A 101 -4.83 1.59 -14.06
C SER A 101 -4.94 0.58 -15.20
N GLN A 102 -5.99 -0.22 -15.18
CA GLN A 102 -6.36 -1.20 -16.20
C GLN A 102 -7.35 -0.65 -17.21
N LEU A 103 -8.11 0.40 -16.85
CA LEU A 103 -9.18 0.97 -17.68
C LEU A 103 -8.83 2.37 -18.22
N GLY A 104 -7.92 3.08 -17.57
CA GLY A 104 -7.75 4.52 -17.73
C GLY A 104 -8.77 5.27 -16.86
N CYS A 105 -8.31 6.21 -16.04
CA CYS A 105 -9.15 6.90 -15.06
C CYS A 105 -8.52 8.20 -14.56
N ASP A 106 -9.32 9.04 -13.91
CA ASP A 106 -8.77 10.12 -13.08
C ASP A 106 -8.30 9.55 -11.73
N LEU A 107 -7.08 9.88 -11.33
CA LEU A 107 -6.57 9.55 -10.01
C LEU A 107 -7.21 10.47 -8.97
N ARG A 108 -7.72 9.87 -7.91
CA ARG A 108 -8.20 10.59 -6.73
C ARG A 108 -7.49 10.10 -5.49
N LEU A 109 -7.24 10.99 -4.55
CA LEU A 109 -6.65 10.67 -3.25
C LEU A 109 -7.67 10.96 -2.16
N GLY A 110 -7.57 10.29 -1.02
CA GLY A 110 -8.52 10.49 0.06
C GLY A 110 -8.04 9.86 1.36
N ILE A 111 -8.95 9.93 2.32
CA ILE A 111 -8.76 9.38 3.67
C ILE A 111 -9.73 8.21 3.84
N ASN A 112 -9.24 7.09 4.37
CA ASN A 112 -10.04 5.89 4.63
C ASN A 112 -10.93 6.09 5.85
N ASP A 113 -11.96 6.90 5.68
CA ASP A 113 -12.90 7.29 6.72
C ASP A 113 -14.26 7.60 6.09
N ALA A 114 -15.34 7.13 6.69
CA ALA A 114 -16.72 7.41 6.31
C ALA A 114 -17.26 8.75 6.86
N THR A 115 -16.60 9.35 7.85
CA THR A 115 -17.04 10.57 8.53
C THR A 115 -16.10 11.77 8.37
N PRO A 116 -15.35 11.96 7.25
CA PRO A 116 -14.44 13.09 7.11
C PRO A 116 -15.18 14.45 7.20
N ASP A 117 -16.44 14.48 6.75
CA ASP A 117 -17.41 15.57 6.87
C ASP A 117 -18.60 15.22 7.80
N GLY A 118 -18.43 14.20 8.66
CA GLY A 118 -19.50 13.54 9.40
C GLY A 118 -20.23 14.43 10.43
N PRO A 119 -21.26 13.87 11.12
CA PRO A 119 -22.05 14.61 12.10
C PRO A 119 -21.17 15.41 13.06
N SER A 120 -21.57 16.64 13.39
CA SER A 120 -20.78 17.59 14.20
C SER A 120 -20.10 16.90 15.39
N GLY A 121 -18.76 16.80 15.36
CA GLY A 121 -17.99 16.06 16.36
C GLY A 121 -17.10 14.95 15.79
N LEU A 122 -17.45 14.36 14.65
CA LEU A 122 -16.73 13.22 14.07
C LEU A 122 -15.79 13.58 12.91
N GLY A 123 -15.80 14.85 12.47
CA GLY A 123 -14.96 15.31 11.38
C GLY A 123 -13.47 15.22 11.66
N ASN A 124 -12.70 15.17 10.58
CA ASN A 124 -11.24 15.06 10.61
C ASN A 124 -10.58 16.43 10.45
N SER A 125 -9.30 16.51 10.80
CA SER A 125 -8.47 17.71 10.56
C SER A 125 -7.05 17.34 10.14
N GLY A 126 -6.28 18.32 9.69
CA GLY A 126 -4.94 18.11 9.14
C GLY A 126 -4.96 17.60 7.71
N GLY A 127 -3.96 16.82 7.33
CA GLY A 127 -3.83 16.27 5.99
C GLY A 127 -2.49 15.62 5.74
N PHE A 128 -2.43 14.84 4.66
CA PHE A 128 -1.21 14.19 4.20
C PHE A 128 -0.62 14.95 3.01
N GLU A 129 0.64 15.32 3.12
CA GLU A 129 1.44 15.74 1.98
C GLU A 129 1.96 14.49 1.27
N VAL A 130 1.71 14.41 -0.03
CA VAL A 130 2.11 13.25 -0.83
C VAL A 130 2.79 13.68 -2.12
N THR A 131 3.69 12.82 -2.59
CA THR A 131 4.20 12.84 -3.95
C THR A 131 3.53 11.75 -4.77
N VAL A 132 3.22 12.08 -6.01
CA VAL A 132 2.64 11.16 -6.99
C VAL A 132 3.54 11.13 -8.21
N GLU A 133 3.97 9.93 -8.58
CA GLU A 133 4.77 9.66 -9.77
C GLU A 133 3.98 8.74 -10.70
N VAL A 134 3.76 9.18 -11.95
CA VAL A 134 3.09 8.37 -12.97
C VAL A 134 4.12 7.89 -13.99
N GLY A 135 4.06 6.61 -14.35
CA GLY A 135 4.97 6.03 -15.33
C GLY A 135 4.51 4.69 -15.86
N ARG A 136 5.15 4.27 -16.96
CA ARG A 136 5.01 2.94 -17.52
C ARG A 136 6.28 2.14 -17.23
N PRO A 137 6.20 1.11 -16.38
CA PRO A 137 7.36 0.28 -16.09
C PRO A 137 7.73 -0.59 -17.30
N PRO A 138 8.96 -1.12 -17.35
CA PRO A 138 9.31 -2.19 -18.28
C PRO A 138 8.33 -3.37 -18.18
N ARG A 139 8.03 -4.01 -19.31
CA ARG A 139 7.04 -5.11 -19.41
C ARG A 139 7.25 -6.23 -18.40
N ARG A 140 8.51 -6.53 -18.04
CA ARG A 140 8.84 -7.60 -17.06
C ARG A 140 8.68 -7.17 -15.61
N LEU A 141 8.79 -5.86 -15.32
CA LEU A 141 8.60 -5.34 -13.97
C LEU A 141 7.12 -5.12 -13.66
N ALA A 142 6.33 -4.68 -14.65
CA ALA A 142 4.90 -4.37 -14.49
C ALA A 142 4.11 -5.43 -13.70
N PRO A 143 4.24 -6.74 -14.00
CA PRO A 143 3.51 -7.79 -13.29
C PRO A 143 3.83 -7.87 -11.79
N LEU A 144 5.04 -7.48 -11.39
CA LEU A 144 5.49 -7.51 -9.99
C LEU A 144 5.00 -6.31 -9.18
N LEU A 145 4.77 -5.16 -9.82
CA LEU A 145 4.44 -3.93 -9.11
C LEU A 145 3.15 -4.05 -8.30
N GLY A 146 3.14 -3.39 -7.14
CA GLY A 146 2.04 -3.43 -6.17
C GLY A 146 2.41 -4.19 -4.90
N THR A 147 1.40 -4.41 -4.04
CA THR A 147 1.57 -5.17 -2.79
C THR A 147 1.06 -6.59 -2.96
N TRP A 148 1.84 -7.53 -2.43
CA TRP A 148 1.57 -8.95 -2.34
C TRP A 148 1.55 -9.37 -0.87
N VAL A 149 0.74 -10.35 -0.52
CA VAL A 149 0.65 -10.90 0.83
C VAL A 149 1.06 -12.35 0.81
N LYS A 150 2.03 -12.72 1.63
CA LYS A 150 2.38 -14.11 1.85
C LYS A 150 1.25 -14.75 2.64
N VAL A 151 0.54 -15.67 2.00
CA VAL A 151 -0.50 -16.49 2.63
C VAL A 151 0.04 -17.92 2.59
N HIS A 152 0.65 -18.39 3.69
CA HIS A 152 0.78 -19.82 4.10
C HIS A 152 1.94 -20.05 5.09
N GLU A 153 1.60 -20.30 6.35
CA GLU A 153 1.77 -21.59 7.05
C GLU A 153 0.70 -21.63 8.16
N SER A 154 -0.01 -22.75 8.29
CA SER A 154 -0.87 -23.01 9.44
C SER A 154 -0.11 -22.68 10.74
N PRO A 155 -0.79 -22.14 11.77
CA PRO A 155 -0.14 -21.72 13.00
C PRO A 155 0.76 -22.83 13.56
N ARG A 156 2.09 -22.62 13.57
CA ARG A 156 2.98 -23.43 14.41
C ARG A 156 2.87 -23.06 15.90
N ARG A 157 1.97 -22.12 16.27
CA ARG A 157 1.47 -21.82 17.62
C ARG A 157 0.09 -21.19 17.55
N SER A 158 -0.78 -21.44 18.53
CA SER A 158 -2.05 -20.70 18.66
C SER A 158 -1.79 -19.19 18.73
N GLY A 159 -2.39 -18.40 17.83
CA GLY A 159 -2.40 -16.94 18.00
C GLY A 159 -2.76 -16.09 16.77
N ALA A 160 -2.13 -16.30 15.60
CA ALA A 160 -2.47 -15.64 14.32
C ALA A 160 -1.60 -16.22 13.17
N PRO A 161 -2.04 -16.18 11.90
CA PRO A 161 -1.19 -16.53 10.76
C PRO A 161 0.00 -15.57 10.63
N ASP A 162 1.18 -16.08 10.25
CA ASP A 162 2.36 -15.27 9.91
C ASP A 162 2.12 -14.60 8.54
N LEU A 163 1.43 -13.46 8.56
CA LEU A 163 1.18 -12.64 7.39
C LEU A 163 2.40 -11.74 7.16
N ARG A 164 2.98 -11.79 5.96
CA ARG A 164 4.02 -10.84 5.53
C ARG A 164 3.60 -10.18 4.24
N LEU A 165 3.79 -8.87 4.14
CA LEU A 165 3.52 -8.15 2.90
C LEU A 165 4.84 -7.92 2.17
N MET A 166 4.83 -8.06 0.84
CA MET A 166 5.94 -7.69 -0.03
C MET A 166 5.43 -6.72 -1.09
N ALA A 167 6.05 -5.56 -1.20
CA ALA A 167 5.69 -4.56 -2.20
C ALA A 167 6.86 -4.33 -3.16
N PHE A 168 6.57 -4.25 -4.45
CA PHE A 168 7.49 -3.80 -5.49
C PHE A 168 6.97 -2.48 -6.05
N ASP A 169 7.84 -1.48 -6.10
CA ASP A 169 7.44 -0.11 -6.40
C ASP A 169 8.01 0.40 -7.74
N LEU A 170 7.29 1.35 -8.33
CA LEU A 170 7.65 1.96 -9.61
C LEU A 170 9.03 2.63 -9.60
N ASP A 171 9.48 3.10 -8.43
CA ASP A 171 10.79 3.71 -8.21
C ASP A 171 11.92 2.68 -8.05
N ARG A 172 11.69 1.43 -8.46
CA ARG A 172 12.65 0.31 -8.36
C ARG A 172 13.07 0.00 -6.93
N THR A 173 12.20 0.23 -5.97
CA THR A 173 12.40 -0.28 -4.61
C THR A 173 11.52 -1.49 -4.35
N TRP A 174 11.92 -2.30 -3.37
CA TRP A 174 11.09 -3.35 -2.82
C TRP A 174 11.05 -3.23 -1.29
N ARG A 175 9.96 -3.69 -0.69
CA ARG A 175 9.73 -3.58 0.76
C ARG A 175 9.01 -4.81 1.28
N ALA A 176 9.55 -5.44 2.32
CA ALA A 176 8.78 -6.28 3.21
C ALA A 176 8.13 -5.41 4.29
N LEU A 177 6.83 -5.56 4.52
CA LEU A 177 6.09 -4.77 5.49
C LEU A 177 5.44 -5.69 6.53
N LYS A 178 5.37 -5.20 7.76
CA LYS A 178 4.53 -5.81 8.79
C LYS A 178 3.07 -5.77 8.34
N PRO A 179 2.29 -6.82 8.64
CA PRO A 179 0.92 -6.94 8.16
C PRO A 179 0.03 -5.79 8.65
N TYR A 180 -0.03 -5.54 9.96
CA TYR A 180 -1.05 -4.66 10.56
C TYR A 180 -0.68 -3.17 10.51
N GLY A 181 0.59 -2.83 10.79
CA GLY A 181 1.06 -1.44 10.81
C GLY A 181 1.71 -0.96 9.51
N ARG A 182 1.93 -1.87 8.54
CA ARG A 182 2.73 -1.63 7.32
C ARG A 182 4.07 -0.94 7.56
N GLU A 183 4.61 -1.11 8.76
CA GLU A 183 5.96 -0.70 9.10
C GLU A 183 6.94 -1.47 8.24
N LEU A 184 8.00 -0.80 7.81
CA LEU A 184 9.08 -1.42 7.04
C LEU A 184 9.78 -2.46 7.91
N ASP A 185 9.74 -3.71 7.48
CA ASP A 185 10.48 -4.82 8.09
C ASP A 185 11.85 -4.97 7.41
N GLU A 186 11.85 -5.04 6.08
CA GLU A 186 13.05 -5.09 5.22
C GLU A 186 12.78 -4.34 3.91
N GLY A 187 13.83 -3.89 3.23
CA GLY A 187 13.70 -3.38 1.88
C GLY A 187 15.04 -3.06 1.22
N GLY A 188 14.94 -2.51 0.02
CA GLY A 188 16.07 -2.00 -0.73
C GLY A 188 15.70 -1.80 -2.19
N GLU A 189 16.60 -2.17 -3.10
CA GLU A 189 16.52 -1.83 -4.52
C GLU A 189 16.30 -3.06 -5.41
N ILE A 190 15.50 -2.87 -6.45
CA ILE A 190 15.38 -3.77 -7.59
C ILE A 190 16.52 -3.43 -8.56
N ARG A 191 17.59 -4.24 -8.50
CA ARG A 191 18.79 -4.02 -9.32
C ARG A 191 18.61 -4.46 -10.75
N GLU A 192 17.91 -5.56 -10.95
CA GLU A 192 17.75 -6.16 -12.27
C GLU A 192 16.43 -6.90 -12.38
N VAL A 193 15.83 -6.85 -13.57
CA VAL A 193 14.71 -7.71 -13.97
C VAL A 193 15.03 -8.25 -15.37
N GLY A 194 15.11 -9.57 -15.49
CA GLY A 194 15.59 -10.20 -16.71
C GLY A 194 14.92 -11.54 -16.98
N SER A 195 15.53 -12.32 -17.88
CA SER A 195 15.12 -13.69 -18.18
C SER A 195 16.36 -14.55 -18.37
N LEU A 196 16.36 -15.72 -17.75
CA LEU A 196 17.43 -16.70 -17.82
C LEU A 196 16.83 -18.09 -18.05
N ALA A 197 17.29 -18.77 -19.10
CA ALA A 197 16.80 -20.11 -19.48
C ALA A 197 15.26 -20.22 -19.58
N GLY A 198 14.61 -19.15 -20.08
CA GLY A 198 13.15 -19.10 -20.25
C GLY A 198 12.36 -18.80 -18.98
N ARG A 199 13.03 -18.57 -17.84
CA ARG A 199 12.40 -18.15 -16.58
C ARG A 199 12.71 -16.68 -16.31
N ASP A 200 11.74 -15.94 -15.81
CA ASP A 200 11.94 -14.53 -15.47
C ASP A 200 12.57 -14.40 -14.09
N PHE A 201 13.49 -13.46 -13.92
CA PHE A 201 14.18 -13.26 -12.64
C PHE A 201 14.22 -11.80 -12.23
N ILE A 202 14.34 -11.59 -10.93
CA ILE A 202 14.54 -10.30 -10.29
C ILE A 202 15.72 -10.39 -9.32
N THR A 203 16.62 -9.42 -9.37
CA THR A 203 17.71 -9.28 -8.41
C THR A 203 17.38 -8.16 -7.44
N LEU A 204 17.29 -8.51 -6.16
CA LEU A 204 16.91 -7.63 -5.06
C LEU A 204 18.13 -7.37 -4.19
N TRP A 205 18.45 -6.10 -3.97
CA TRP A 205 19.41 -5.68 -2.97
C TRP A 205 18.70 -5.41 -1.65
N SER A 206 19.20 -5.98 -0.56
CA SER A 206 18.74 -5.69 0.81
C SER A 206 19.65 -4.66 1.45
N ASP A 207 19.08 -3.54 1.91
CA ASP A 207 19.84 -2.51 2.62
C ASP A 207 20.33 -2.99 4.00
N GLN A 208 19.55 -3.88 4.62
CA GLN A 208 19.82 -4.43 5.94
C GLN A 208 20.91 -5.49 5.88
N ARG A 209 20.80 -6.42 4.93
CA ARG A 209 21.77 -7.51 4.77
C ARG A 209 23.00 -7.12 3.96
N ARG A 210 22.94 -5.98 3.25
CA ARG A 210 24.02 -5.47 2.38
C ARG A 210 24.44 -6.49 1.32
N GLU A 211 23.48 -7.24 0.80
CA GLU A 211 23.69 -8.29 -0.19
C GLU A 211 22.62 -8.24 -1.28
N ALA A 212 22.96 -8.80 -2.44
CA ALA A 212 22.02 -8.98 -3.54
C ALA A 212 21.60 -10.45 -3.61
N GLU A 213 20.31 -10.68 -3.79
CA GLU A 213 19.74 -12.00 -4.01
C GLU A 213 18.98 -12.03 -5.33
N THR A 214 19.16 -13.11 -6.08
CA THR A 214 18.43 -13.35 -7.32
C THR A 214 17.30 -14.33 -7.07
N TRP A 215 16.12 -13.95 -7.52
CA TRP A 215 14.88 -14.71 -7.40
C TRP A 215 14.33 -14.94 -8.79
N VAL A 216 14.01 -16.20 -9.10
CA VAL A 216 13.14 -16.50 -10.23
C VAL A 216 11.70 -16.24 -9.81
N PHE A 217 10.91 -15.63 -10.68
CA PHE A 217 9.52 -15.31 -10.38
C PHE A 217 8.55 -15.83 -11.45
N GLU A 218 7.35 -16.17 -10.99
CA GLU A 218 6.20 -16.51 -11.83
C GLU A 218 5.00 -15.71 -11.31
N VAL A 219 4.32 -15.01 -12.23
CA VAL A 219 3.14 -14.19 -11.91
C VAL A 219 1.95 -14.76 -12.64
N GLU A 220 0.98 -15.25 -11.86
CA GLU A 220 -0.37 -15.53 -12.31
C GLU A 220 -1.31 -14.39 -11.89
N ARG A 221 -2.58 -14.44 -12.31
CA ARG A 221 -3.55 -13.35 -12.11
C ARG A 221 -3.58 -12.79 -10.67
N ASN A 222 -3.58 -13.68 -9.68
CA ASN A 222 -3.66 -13.30 -8.26
C ASN A 222 -2.51 -13.89 -7.41
N ARG A 223 -1.50 -14.51 -8.03
CA ARG A 223 -0.43 -15.22 -7.32
C ARG A 223 0.94 -14.83 -7.84
N LEU A 224 1.88 -14.64 -6.93
CA LEU A 224 3.30 -14.49 -7.19
C LEU A 224 4.04 -15.64 -6.51
N LEU A 225 4.80 -16.40 -7.29
CA LEU A 225 5.78 -17.36 -6.78
C LEU A 225 7.17 -16.76 -6.93
N LEU A 226 7.95 -16.75 -5.85
CA LEU A 226 9.37 -16.40 -5.84
C LEU A 226 10.20 -17.62 -5.43
N GLU A 227 11.24 -17.94 -6.19
CA GLU A 227 12.21 -18.99 -5.88
C GLU A 227 13.62 -18.39 -5.87
N ARG A 228 14.29 -18.42 -4.71
CA ARG A 228 15.66 -17.93 -4.58
C ARG A 228 16.63 -18.86 -5.31
N VAL A 229 17.52 -18.29 -6.12
CA VAL A 229 18.44 -19.06 -6.97
C VAL A 229 19.50 -19.80 -6.16
N SER A 230 19.98 -19.24 -5.05
CA SER A 230 21.11 -19.78 -4.29
C SER A 230 20.79 -21.09 -3.55
N ASP A 231 19.55 -21.26 -3.08
CA ASP A 231 19.17 -22.39 -2.23
C ASP A 231 17.79 -22.97 -2.55
N HIS A 232 17.17 -22.53 -3.65
CA HIS A 232 15.84 -22.96 -4.10
C HIS A 232 14.72 -22.72 -3.07
N TYR A 233 14.91 -21.78 -2.14
CA TYR A 233 13.87 -21.41 -1.19
C TYR A 233 12.69 -20.74 -1.91
N ARG A 234 11.47 -21.25 -1.67
CA ARG A 234 10.24 -20.81 -2.36
C ARG A 234 9.30 -20.04 -1.44
N GLN A 235 8.66 -19.02 -1.99
CA GLN A 235 7.62 -18.25 -1.34
C GLN A 235 6.47 -17.97 -2.30
N ASP A 236 5.25 -18.19 -1.81
CA ASP A 236 4.00 -17.89 -2.51
C ASP A 236 3.31 -16.68 -1.88
N PHE A 237 2.80 -15.81 -2.73
CA PHE A 237 2.07 -14.62 -2.32
C PHE A 237 0.79 -14.47 -3.12
N ASP A 238 -0.27 -14.02 -2.46
CA ASP A 238 -1.51 -13.58 -3.09
C ASP A 238 -1.49 -12.07 -3.33
N ARG A 239 -2.22 -11.61 -4.35
CA ARG A 239 -2.43 -10.17 -4.59
C ARG A 239 -3.44 -9.59 -3.61
N LEU A 240 -3.15 -8.41 -3.05
CA LEU A 240 -4.12 -7.58 -2.31
C LEU A 240 -4.98 -6.71 -3.23
#